data_AF-A0A920WMR4-F1
#
_entry.id   AF-A0A920WMR4-F1
#
_cell.length_a   1.000
_cell.length_b   1.000
_cell.length_c   1.000
_cell.angle_alpha   90.00
_cell.angle_beta   90.00
_cell.angle_gamma   90.00
#
_symmetry.space_group_name_H-M   'P 1'
#
loop_
_entity.id
_entity.type
_entity.pdbx_description
1 polymer ?
#
loop_
_entity_poly.entity_id
_entity_poly.type
_entity_poly.pdbx_seq_one_letter_code
_entity_poly.pdbx_strand_id
1 'polypeptide(L)'
;MVTGGDHLLVARVDVAPVAEWWISSPVDPSSPPRAIRYPAAGTANAEVGLSVVGLDGATTAVDWSAGGSFEYLADVSWTTGGPPLVVAQSRDQRTVVVWEVDPVSGAVSERHRIIDDHWVDLVPGALRWWDGALVTVEPREGTTRLVVDGLAVSPDGLHVRSVVGIDGDAVMVRASTDPADVDLIRVRRDGTVQPVATGGGVHSGAVGGGVTIVSSTGLEGSTTAVWPGGHEVASYVEEPAVHPEPTFHVVGDRGLRSAVLVPEGHDGSPLPVLLDPYGGPHAQRVQRARGQFLTSQWFADQGFAVVVVDGRGTPGRGPSWERTVHGDLAGPVLEDQVDALQALAAVDRRLDLGRVAIRGWSFGGYLAALAVLRRPDVFHAAVAGAPVTDWRLYDTHYTERYLGDPATEPENYARTDLCVEAAWLERPLLLVHGLADDNVLAAHTLQLSRALLEAGRPHRVLPLSGVTHMTPQVDVAENLLRVQLEFLREALGLPENDPS
;
A
#
# COMPACT_ATOMS: atom_id res chain seq x y z
N MET A 1 28.42 10.33 -22.75
CA MET A 1 29.27 10.45 -21.55
C MET A 1 28.85 11.71 -20.81
N VAL A 2 27.96 11.57 -19.84
CA VAL A 2 27.77 12.57 -18.76
C VAL A 2 27.76 11.77 -17.46
N THR A 3 28.92 11.22 -17.12
CA THR A 3 29.19 10.55 -15.83
C THR A 3 30.47 11.12 -15.21
N GLY A 4 30.91 12.30 -15.65
CA GLY A 4 31.76 13.13 -14.81
C GLY A 4 30.86 13.62 -13.68
N GLY A 5 31.19 13.31 -12.43
CA GLY A 5 30.43 13.77 -11.27
C GLY A 5 30.66 15.25 -10.98
N ASP A 6 30.58 16.11 -12.00
CA ASP A 6 30.85 17.55 -11.95
C ASP A 6 29.60 18.41 -11.76
N HIS A 7 28.41 17.81 -11.83
CA HIS A 7 27.12 18.45 -11.60
C HIS A 7 26.22 17.63 -10.66
N LEU A 8 25.35 18.31 -9.94
CA LEU A 8 24.31 17.74 -9.07
C LEU A 8 22.95 18.28 -9.51
N LEU A 9 21.90 17.45 -9.45
CA LEU A 9 20.52 17.94 -9.49
C LEU A 9 20.03 18.08 -8.04
N VAL A 10 19.64 19.29 -7.66
CA VAL A 10 19.28 19.63 -6.28
C VAL A 10 17.85 20.17 -6.26
N ALA A 11 16.99 19.50 -5.52
CA ALA A 11 15.63 19.98 -5.26
C ALA A 11 15.62 20.97 -4.09
N ARG A 12 14.95 22.10 -4.27
CA ARG A 12 14.55 23.00 -3.17
C ARG A 12 13.08 22.78 -2.90
N VAL A 13 12.72 22.54 -1.64
CA VAL A 13 11.32 22.38 -1.22
C VAL A 13 10.96 23.54 -0.29
N ASP A 14 9.97 24.33 -0.66
CA ASP A 14 9.41 25.39 0.15
C ASP A 14 8.03 24.99 0.68
N VAL A 15 7.98 24.73 1.98
CA VAL A 15 6.76 24.28 2.67
C VAL A 15 5.97 25.43 3.28
N ALA A 16 6.37 26.69 3.07
CA ALA A 16 5.66 27.85 3.60
C ALA A 16 4.17 27.90 3.20
N PRO A 17 3.76 27.52 1.97
CA PRO A 17 2.35 27.50 1.58
C PRO A 17 1.52 26.39 2.24
N VAL A 18 2.16 25.32 2.70
CA VAL A 18 1.50 24.15 3.28
C VAL A 18 0.98 24.50 4.68
N ALA A 19 -0.26 24.12 4.98
CA ALA A 19 -0.87 24.39 6.27
C ALA A 19 -0.09 23.73 7.43
N GLU A 20 -0.05 24.42 8.58
CA GLU A 20 0.50 23.88 9.83
C GLU A 20 -0.57 23.20 10.64
N TRP A 21 -0.33 21.92 10.95
CA TRP A 21 -1.09 21.14 11.90
C TRP A 21 -0.26 20.87 13.16
N TRP A 22 -0.93 20.41 14.21
CA TRP A 22 -0.34 20.33 15.56
C TRP A 22 -0.51 18.94 16.14
N ILE A 23 0.61 18.36 16.59
CA ILE A 23 0.62 17.10 17.35
C ILE A 23 1.05 17.43 18.79
N SER A 24 0.14 17.22 19.73
CA SER A 24 0.40 17.48 21.16
C SER A 24 0.89 16.22 21.87
N SER A 25 1.76 16.38 22.87
CA SER A 25 2.09 15.29 23.80
C SER A 25 1.01 15.19 24.88
N PRO A 26 0.16 14.14 24.90
CA PRO A 26 -0.91 14.01 25.89
C PRO A 26 -0.38 13.71 27.30
N VAL A 27 0.84 13.19 27.42
CA VAL A 27 1.47 12.80 28.70
C VAL A 27 2.37 13.88 29.29
N ASP A 28 2.65 14.94 28.54
CA ASP A 28 3.38 16.11 29.01
C ASP A 28 2.68 17.39 28.53
N PRO A 29 1.65 17.85 29.26
CA PRO A 29 0.88 19.03 28.89
C PRO A 29 1.69 20.34 29.00
N SER A 30 2.91 20.31 29.56
CA SER A 30 3.79 21.49 29.62
C SER A 30 4.59 21.70 28.34
N SER A 31 4.75 20.65 27.53
CA SER A 31 5.41 20.72 26.23
C SER A 31 4.49 21.38 25.20
N PRO A 32 4.98 22.38 24.44
CA PRO A 32 4.21 22.95 23.33
C PRO A 32 3.95 21.89 22.26
N PRO A 33 2.82 21.97 21.52
CA PRO A 33 2.55 21.05 20.43
C PRO A 33 3.62 21.16 19.33
N ARG A 34 3.94 20.01 18.71
CA ARG A 34 4.84 19.93 17.55
C ARG A 34 4.11 20.40 16.29
N ALA A 35 4.68 21.38 15.58
CA ALA A 35 4.22 21.78 14.25
C ALA A 35 4.56 20.70 13.24
N ILE A 36 3.63 20.39 12.34
CA ILE A 36 3.90 19.65 11.12
C ILE A 36 3.29 20.40 9.93
N ARG A 37 3.94 20.33 8.77
CA ARG A 37 3.40 20.81 7.50
C ARG A 37 2.70 19.63 6.83
N TYR A 38 1.39 19.72 6.66
CA TYR A 38 0.58 18.61 6.15
C TYR A 38 -0.33 19.11 5.01
N PRO A 39 -0.08 18.70 3.76
CA PRO A 39 -0.91 19.07 2.62
C PRO A 39 -2.13 18.16 2.57
N ALA A 40 -3.20 18.52 3.28
CA ALA A 40 -4.45 17.77 3.24
C ALA A 40 -5.16 17.95 1.88
N ALA A 41 -5.99 16.99 1.47
CA ALA A 41 -6.73 17.02 0.21
C ALA A 41 -7.42 18.38 -0.04
N GLY A 42 -7.25 18.92 -1.25
CA GLY A 42 -7.78 20.23 -1.66
C GLY A 42 -6.99 21.45 -1.14
N THR A 43 -5.90 21.25 -0.39
CA THR A 43 -5.06 22.35 0.11
C THR A 43 -3.78 22.53 -0.73
N ALA A 44 -2.94 23.50 -0.37
CA ALA A 44 -1.69 23.76 -1.09
C ALA A 44 -0.62 22.69 -0.78
N ASN A 45 0.09 22.25 -1.82
CA ASN A 45 1.32 21.49 -1.66
C ASN A 45 2.53 22.40 -1.42
N ALA A 46 3.68 21.79 -1.17
CA ALA A 46 4.96 22.50 -1.14
C ALA A 46 5.35 22.97 -2.55
N GLU A 47 5.95 24.15 -2.64
CA GLU A 47 6.57 24.60 -3.90
C GLU A 47 7.92 23.91 -4.07
N VAL A 48 8.09 23.19 -5.17
CA VAL A 48 9.33 22.45 -5.46
C VAL A 48 10.07 23.11 -6.63
N GLY A 49 11.32 23.48 -6.40
CA GLY A 49 12.27 23.90 -7.44
C GLY A 49 13.30 22.82 -7.70
N LEU A 50 13.84 22.78 -8.92
CA LEU A 50 14.97 21.92 -9.28
C LEU A 50 16.07 22.77 -9.90
N SER A 51 17.32 22.49 -9.58
CA SER A 51 18.47 23.18 -10.16
C SER A 51 19.62 22.22 -10.42
N VAL A 52 20.37 22.47 -11.49
CA VAL A 52 21.69 21.88 -11.71
C VAL A 52 22.73 22.73 -10.99
N VAL A 53 23.54 22.11 -10.14
CA VAL A 53 24.60 22.74 -9.37
C VAL A 53 25.94 22.14 -9.78
N GLY A 54 26.80 22.96 -10.40
CA GLY A 54 28.18 22.59 -10.71
C GLY A 54 29.05 22.53 -9.45
N LEU A 55 30.15 21.77 -9.49
CA LEU A 55 31.12 21.73 -8.38
C LEU A 55 31.83 23.07 -8.12
N ASP A 56 31.76 24.01 -9.08
CA ASP A 56 32.23 25.39 -8.94
C ASP A 56 31.22 26.31 -8.22
N GLY A 57 30.04 25.77 -7.87
CA GLY A 57 28.94 26.50 -7.24
C GLY A 57 28.00 27.20 -8.22
N ALA A 58 28.24 27.12 -9.54
CA ALA A 58 27.30 27.63 -10.52
C ALA A 58 25.96 26.89 -10.40
N THR A 59 24.87 27.65 -10.39
CA THR A 59 23.51 27.09 -10.22
C THR A 59 22.63 27.52 -11.38
N THR A 60 22.02 26.55 -12.05
CA THR A 60 21.12 26.75 -13.19
C THR A 60 19.76 26.12 -12.88
N ALA A 61 18.68 26.90 -12.97
CA ALA A 61 17.33 26.41 -12.70
C ALA A 61 16.83 25.45 -13.81
N VAL A 62 16.05 24.45 -13.43
CA VAL A 62 15.42 23.50 -14.35
C VAL A 62 13.90 23.73 -14.33
N ASP A 63 13.31 24.10 -15.49
CA ASP A 63 11.86 24.31 -15.62
C ASP A 63 11.09 23.00 -15.83
N TRP A 64 11.12 22.14 -14.81
CA TRP A 64 10.45 20.83 -14.86
C TRP A 64 8.91 20.95 -14.73
N SER A 65 8.42 22.04 -14.13
CA SER A 65 6.99 22.27 -13.87
C SER A 65 6.20 22.66 -15.13
N ALA A 66 6.90 23.04 -16.21
CA ALA A 66 6.33 23.55 -17.45
C ALA A 66 5.30 24.67 -17.20
N GLY A 67 5.74 25.72 -16.50
CA GLY A 67 4.88 26.86 -16.14
C GLY A 67 3.76 26.51 -15.16
N GLY A 68 3.96 25.53 -14.27
CA GLY A 68 2.97 25.09 -13.28
C GLY A 68 1.95 24.07 -13.79
N SER A 69 2.18 23.46 -14.96
CA SER A 69 1.33 22.38 -15.48
C SER A 69 1.50 21.07 -14.68
N PHE A 70 2.63 20.92 -14.00
CA PHE A 70 2.95 19.76 -13.17
C PHE A 70 3.23 20.20 -11.73
N GLU A 71 2.60 19.50 -10.78
CA GLU A 71 2.64 19.81 -9.35
C GLU A 71 3.71 18.99 -8.63
N TYR A 72 3.91 17.74 -9.07
CA TYR A 72 4.77 16.79 -8.37
C TYR A 72 6.04 16.51 -9.17
N LEU A 73 7.20 16.81 -8.58
CA LEU A 73 8.49 16.30 -9.01
C LEU A 73 8.64 14.86 -8.49
N ALA A 74 8.30 13.89 -9.33
CA ALA A 74 8.11 12.49 -8.92
C ALA A 74 9.42 11.70 -8.83
N ASP A 75 10.36 11.94 -9.75
CA ASP A 75 11.67 11.30 -9.73
C ASP A 75 12.70 12.14 -10.50
N VAL A 76 13.97 12.01 -10.11
CA VAL A 76 15.11 12.65 -10.77
C VAL A 76 16.25 11.66 -10.85
N SER A 77 16.67 11.30 -12.07
CA SER A 77 17.67 10.25 -12.24
C SER A 77 18.78 10.64 -13.22
N TRP A 78 20.02 10.42 -12.76
CA TRP A 78 21.22 10.38 -13.61
C TRP A 78 21.41 8.94 -14.06
N THR A 79 20.73 8.53 -15.13
CA THR A 79 20.85 7.16 -15.64
C THR A 79 21.90 7.09 -16.75
N THR A 80 22.71 6.02 -16.74
CA THR A 80 23.69 5.76 -17.80
C THR A 80 22.97 5.48 -19.12
N GLY A 81 23.41 6.11 -20.21
CA GLY A 81 22.88 5.85 -21.55
C GLY A 81 22.11 7.00 -22.19
N GLY A 82 21.91 8.12 -21.49
CA GLY A 82 21.29 9.33 -22.03
C GLY A 82 21.48 10.55 -21.11
N PRO A 83 20.81 11.68 -21.40
CA PRO A 83 20.78 12.85 -20.52
C PRO A 83 20.03 12.55 -19.21
N PRO A 84 20.19 13.39 -18.16
CA PRO A 84 19.40 13.26 -16.94
C PRO A 84 17.89 13.29 -17.23
N LEU A 85 17.16 12.43 -16.53
CA LEU A 85 15.71 12.34 -16.64
C LEU A 85 15.05 12.99 -15.42
N VAL A 86 14.00 13.77 -15.68
CA VAL A 86 13.10 14.30 -14.65
C VAL A 86 11.69 13.82 -14.93
N VAL A 87 11.06 13.22 -13.94
CA VAL A 87 9.69 12.74 -14.00
C VAL A 87 8.80 13.71 -13.25
N ALA A 88 7.81 14.26 -13.94
CA ALA A 88 6.84 15.16 -13.34
C ALA A 88 5.41 14.62 -13.51
N GLN A 89 4.54 14.90 -12.54
CA GLN A 89 3.17 14.43 -12.52
C GLN A 89 2.19 15.58 -12.24
N SER A 90 1.07 15.60 -12.96
CA SER A 90 0.00 16.59 -12.76
C SER A 90 -0.66 16.39 -11.40
N ARG A 91 -1.31 17.44 -10.87
CA ARG A 91 -1.99 17.36 -9.56
C ARG A 91 -3.05 16.25 -9.48
N ASP A 92 -3.83 16.11 -10.56
CA ASP A 92 -4.82 15.03 -10.72
C ASP A 92 -4.19 13.65 -10.98
N GLN A 93 -2.87 13.60 -11.17
CA GLN A 93 -2.07 12.39 -11.40
C GLN A 93 -2.47 11.58 -12.62
N ARG A 94 -3.26 12.18 -13.53
CA ARG A 94 -3.67 11.59 -14.81
C ARG A 94 -2.62 11.73 -15.89
N THR A 95 -1.61 12.57 -15.67
CA THR A 95 -0.51 12.78 -16.60
C THR A 95 0.83 12.63 -15.90
N VAL A 96 1.70 11.79 -16.46
CA VAL A 96 3.14 11.75 -16.15
C VAL A 96 3.91 12.17 -17.40
N VAL A 97 4.89 13.04 -17.22
CA VAL A 97 5.83 13.44 -18.27
C VAL A 97 7.25 13.08 -17.85
N VAL A 98 8.04 12.69 -18.84
CA VAL A 98 9.48 12.43 -18.70
C VAL A 98 10.21 13.49 -19.50
N TRP A 99 10.96 14.32 -18.81
CA TRP A 99 11.83 15.34 -19.37
C TRP A 99 13.26 14.81 -19.49
N GLU A 100 13.93 15.15 -20.59
CA GLU A 100 15.38 15.19 -20.65
C GLU A 100 15.84 16.58 -20.20
N VAL A 101 16.87 16.64 -19.37
CA VAL A 101 17.46 17.90 -18.91
C VAL A 101 18.80 18.13 -19.60
N ASP A 102 19.00 19.30 -20.20
CA ASP A 102 20.34 19.78 -20.54
C ASP A 102 21.02 20.28 -19.25
N PRO A 103 22.07 19.61 -18.76
CA PRO A 103 22.71 19.98 -17.50
C PRO A 103 23.43 21.34 -17.55
N VAL A 104 23.73 21.86 -18.74
CA VAL A 104 24.43 23.15 -18.89
C VAL A 104 23.42 24.30 -18.82
N SER A 105 22.36 24.21 -19.61
CA SER A 105 21.37 25.30 -19.74
C SER A 105 20.19 25.19 -18.77
N GLY A 106 19.96 24.01 -18.19
CA GLY A 106 18.76 23.71 -17.40
C GLY A 106 17.49 23.56 -18.25
N ALA A 107 17.58 23.66 -19.57
CA ALA A 107 16.46 23.47 -20.47
C ALA A 107 15.95 22.04 -20.43
N VAL A 108 14.63 21.88 -20.53
CA VAL A 108 13.98 20.57 -20.60
C VAL A 108 13.39 20.32 -21.99
N SER A 109 13.43 19.06 -22.42
CA SER A 109 12.71 18.60 -23.62
C SER A 109 11.88 17.36 -23.28
N GLU A 110 10.64 17.32 -23.75
CA GLU A 110 9.75 16.18 -23.52
C GLU A 110 10.27 14.94 -24.24
N ARG A 111 10.52 13.87 -23.49
CA ARG A 111 10.91 12.57 -24.07
C ARG A 111 9.75 11.62 -24.19
N HIS A 112 8.85 11.65 -23.21
CA HIS A 112 7.71 10.74 -23.14
C HIS A 112 6.60 11.31 -22.28
N ARG A 113 5.37 10.90 -22.57
CA ARG A 113 4.18 11.30 -21.82
C ARG A 113 3.22 10.14 -21.73
N ILE A 114 2.72 9.91 -20.53
CA ILE A 114 1.73 8.89 -20.20
C ILE A 114 0.49 9.61 -19.69
N ILE A 115 -0.66 9.29 -20.26
CA ILE A 115 -1.96 9.86 -19.89
C ILE A 115 -2.90 8.70 -19.60
N ASP A 116 -3.68 8.83 -18.53
CA ASP A 116 -4.75 7.90 -18.18
C ASP A 116 -5.99 8.65 -17.66
N ASP A 117 -7.18 8.13 -17.96
CA ASP A 117 -8.44 8.75 -17.54
C ASP A 117 -8.68 8.71 -16.01
N HIS A 118 -7.98 7.82 -15.29
CA HIS A 118 -8.11 7.68 -13.83
C HIS A 118 -6.88 8.23 -13.12
N TRP A 119 -5.75 7.54 -13.27
CA TRP A 119 -4.43 7.96 -12.77
C TRP A 119 -3.31 7.16 -13.44
N VAL A 120 -2.09 7.69 -13.37
CA VAL A 120 -0.85 7.04 -13.83
C VAL A 120 0.00 6.66 -12.61
N ASP A 121 0.32 5.37 -12.48
CA ASP A 121 1.18 4.87 -11.41
C ASP A 121 2.65 5.22 -11.63
N LEU A 122 3.32 5.64 -10.56
CA LEU A 122 4.77 5.78 -10.50
C LEU A 122 5.40 4.43 -10.18
N VAL A 123 5.70 3.64 -11.21
CA VAL A 123 6.22 2.28 -11.04
C VAL A 123 7.69 2.30 -10.57
N PRO A 124 8.04 1.67 -9.42
CA PRO A 124 9.40 1.72 -8.89
C PRO A 124 10.47 1.23 -9.86
N GLY A 125 11.52 2.03 -10.02
CA GLY A 125 12.68 1.76 -10.87
C GLY A 125 12.42 1.83 -12.39
N ALA A 126 11.17 2.07 -12.80
CA ALA A 126 10.84 2.40 -14.18
C ALA A 126 11.36 3.80 -14.56
N LEU A 127 11.19 4.19 -15.83
CA LEU A 127 11.63 5.48 -16.38
C LEU A 127 13.16 5.64 -16.34
N ARG A 128 13.85 4.84 -17.15
CA ARG A 128 15.33 4.85 -17.25
C ARG A 128 15.85 4.54 -18.65
N TRP A 129 17.09 4.93 -18.90
CA TRP A 129 17.78 4.61 -20.15
C TRP A 129 18.23 3.15 -20.23
N TRP A 130 18.03 2.56 -21.40
CA TRP A 130 18.62 1.29 -21.82
C TRP A 130 19.15 1.43 -23.26
N ASP A 131 20.47 1.57 -23.41
CA ASP A 131 21.14 1.78 -24.71
C ASP A 131 20.47 2.87 -25.56
N GLY A 132 20.18 4.02 -24.95
CA GLY A 132 19.53 5.19 -25.58
C GLY A 132 18.00 5.07 -25.76
N ALA A 133 17.41 3.91 -25.46
CA ALA A 133 15.96 3.73 -25.45
C ALA A 133 15.39 4.00 -24.05
N LEU A 134 14.20 4.61 -23.98
CA LEU A 134 13.53 4.84 -22.71
C LEU A 134 12.75 3.59 -22.31
N VAL A 135 13.01 3.09 -21.10
CA VAL A 135 12.25 2.00 -20.47
C VAL A 135 11.18 2.60 -19.57
N THR A 136 9.92 2.27 -19.85
CA THR A 136 8.74 2.66 -19.06
C THR A 136 7.96 1.41 -18.64
N VAL A 137 7.01 1.60 -17.73
CA VAL A 137 6.02 0.56 -17.39
C VAL A 137 4.65 1.20 -17.48
N GLU A 138 3.80 0.65 -18.35
CA GLU A 138 2.55 1.30 -18.73
C GLU A 138 1.39 0.30 -18.88
N PRO A 139 0.15 0.73 -18.57
CA PRO A 139 -1.05 0.03 -19.01
C PRO A 139 -1.09 -0.17 -20.53
N ARG A 140 -1.26 -1.41 -20.97
CA ARG A 140 -1.53 -1.79 -22.37
C ARG A 140 -2.50 -2.97 -22.35
N GLU A 141 -3.65 -2.80 -23.00
CA GLU A 141 -4.64 -3.87 -23.20
C GLU A 141 -5.09 -4.55 -21.88
N GLY A 142 -5.10 -3.80 -20.77
CA GLY A 142 -5.48 -4.32 -19.44
C GLY A 142 -4.33 -4.94 -18.64
N THR A 143 -3.13 -5.04 -19.21
CA THR A 143 -1.91 -5.50 -18.53
C THR A 143 -0.96 -4.34 -18.24
N THR A 144 -0.25 -4.38 -17.12
CA THR A 144 0.83 -3.43 -16.81
C THR A 144 2.11 -3.95 -17.43
N ARG A 145 2.57 -3.35 -18.53
CA ARG A 145 3.59 -3.92 -19.43
C ARG A 145 4.90 -3.16 -19.36
N LEU A 146 6.02 -3.88 -19.53
CA LEU A 146 7.32 -3.26 -19.82
C LEU A 146 7.27 -2.69 -21.23
N VAL A 147 7.62 -1.41 -21.36
CA VAL A 147 7.60 -0.68 -22.63
C VAL A 147 8.98 -0.10 -22.89
N VAL A 148 9.44 -0.20 -24.13
CA VAL A 148 10.74 0.33 -24.58
C VAL A 148 10.49 1.21 -25.81
N ASP A 149 10.76 2.51 -25.69
CA ASP A 149 10.46 3.53 -26.72
C ASP A 149 9.02 3.44 -27.27
N GLY A 150 8.06 3.27 -26.36
CA GLY A 150 6.64 3.20 -26.69
C GLY A 150 6.15 1.82 -27.16
N LEU A 151 7.04 0.87 -27.44
CA LEU A 151 6.69 -0.51 -27.80
C LEU A 151 6.61 -1.40 -26.56
N ALA A 152 5.47 -2.07 -26.35
CA ALA A 152 5.33 -3.07 -25.28
C ALA A 152 6.13 -4.33 -25.60
N VAL A 153 7.06 -4.71 -24.72
CA VAL A 153 7.97 -5.85 -24.92
C VAL A 153 7.70 -7.03 -23.99
N SER A 154 7.24 -6.81 -22.74
CA SER A 154 6.83 -7.96 -21.90
C SER A 154 5.61 -8.65 -22.52
N PRO A 155 5.29 -9.93 -22.22
CA PRO A 155 4.07 -10.61 -22.69
C PRO A 155 2.76 -10.06 -22.09
N ASP A 156 1.64 -10.34 -22.75
CA ASP A 156 0.30 -10.05 -22.22
C ASP A 156 -0.08 -10.97 -21.06
N GLY A 157 -0.86 -10.47 -20.11
CA GLY A 157 -1.19 -11.15 -18.85
C GLY A 157 -0.05 -11.22 -17.82
N LEU A 158 1.15 -10.73 -18.16
CA LEU A 158 2.28 -10.62 -17.24
C LEU A 158 2.38 -9.19 -16.70
N HIS A 159 1.85 -8.96 -15.51
CA HIS A 159 1.84 -7.65 -14.85
C HIS A 159 3.21 -7.32 -14.27
N VAL A 160 3.92 -6.37 -14.89
CA VAL A 160 5.17 -5.81 -14.37
C VAL A 160 4.87 -4.92 -13.17
N ARG A 161 5.50 -5.22 -12.03
CA ARG A 161 5.29 -4.51 -10.75
C ARG A 161 6.38 -3.51 -10.42
N SER A 162 7.60 -3.74 -10.92
CA SER A 162 8.74 -2.82 -10.76
C SER A 162 9.87 -3.22 -11.70
N VAL A 163 10.71 -2.26 -12.08
CA VAL A 163 11.96 -2.51 -12.79
C VAL A 163 13.09 -2.56 -11.78
N VAL A 164 13.79 -3.69 -11.71
CA VAL A 164 14.91 -3.87 -10.77
C VAL A 164 16.18 -3.25 -11.32
N GLY A 165 16.46 -3.46 -12.60
CA GLY A 165 17.69 -3.01 -13.22
C GLY A 165 17.82 -3.48 -14.66
N ILE A 166 18.89 -3.03 -15.31
CA ILE A 166 19.27 -3.48 -16.64
C ILE A 166 20.48 -4.39 -16.45
N ASP A 167 20.42 -5.58 -17.05
CA ASP A 167 21.51 -6.54 -17.03
C ASP A 167 21.85 -6.98 -18.45
N GLY A 168 22.89 -6.37 -19.02
CA GLY A 168 23.30 -6.62 -20.40
C GLY A 168 22.18 -6.30 -21.40
N ASP A 169 21.69 -7.34 -22.09
CA ASP A 169 20.70 -7.26 -23.15
C ASP A 169 19.25 -7.45 -22.67
N ALA A 170 19.00 -7.38 -21.37
CA ALA A 170 17.67 -7.54 -20.79
C ALA A 170 17.39 -6.57 -19.64
N VAL A 171 16.11 -6.30 -19.42
CA VAL A 171 15.61 -5.60 -18.22
C VAL A 171 15.17 -6.63 -17.20
N MET A 172 15.72 -6.58 -16.00
CA MET A 172 15.28 -7.40 -14.88
C MET A 172 14.10 -6.70 -14.18
N VAL A 173 12.99 -7.41 -14.02
CA VAL A 173 11.74 -6.87 -13.46
C VAL A 173 11.16 -7.83 -12.43
N ARG A 174 10.38 -7.27 -11.50
CA ARG A 174 9.42 -8.06 -10.70
C ARG A 174 8.10 -8.09 -11.45
N ALA A 175 7.50 -9.26 -11.62
CA ALA A 175 6.25 -9.41 -12.36
C ALA A 175 5.36 -10.54 -11.80
N SER A 176 4.09 -10.55 -12.17
CA SER A 176 3.13 -11.57 -11.75
C SER A 176 2.16 -11.95 -12.87
N THR A 177 1.82 -13.23 -12.93
CA THR A 177 0.63 -13.75 -13.65
C THR A 177 -0.46 -14.16 -12.66
N ASP A 178 -0.10 -14.81 -11.54
CA ASP A 178 -0.95 -14.95 -10.36
C ASP A 178 -0.57 -13.85 -9.34
N PRO A 179 -1.51 -13.00 -8.88
CA PRO A 179 -1.23 -11.97 -7.88
C PRO A 179 -0.60 -12.48 -6.58
N ALA A 180 -0.81 -13.75 -6.22
CA ALA A 180 -0.26 -14.34 -5.01
C ALA A 180 1.24 -14.63 -5.08
N ASP A 181 1.82 -14.62 -6.28
CA ASP A 181 3.25 -14.80 -6.51
C ASP A 181 3.86 -13.56 -7.18
N VAL A 182 5.13 -13.29 -6.91
CA VAL A 182 5.89 -12.23 -7.58
C VAL A 182 7.20 -12.81 -8.05
N ASP A 183 7.31 -13.04 -9.36
CA ASP A 183 8.49 -13.57 -10.00
C ASP A 183 9.55 -12.49 -10.21
N LEU A 184 10.82 -12.90 -10.19
CA LEU A 184 11.94 -12.11 -10.69
C LEU A 184 12.35 -12.68 -12.05
N ILE A 185 12.24 -11.87 -13.09
CA ILE A 185 12.47 -12.29 -14.47
C ILE A 185 13.30 -11.28 -15.24
N ARG A 186 13.91 -11.72 -16.34
CA ARG A 186 14.55 -10.87 -17.34
C ARG A 186 13.69 -10.81 -18.59
N VAL A 187 13.51 -9.63 -19.15
CA VAL A 187 12.75 -9.40 -20.38
C VAL A 187 13.66 -8.75 -21.42
N ARG A 188 13.78 -9.37 -22.60
CA ARG A 188 14.53 -8.83 -23.74
C ARG A 188 13.63 -7.98 -24.65
N ARG A 189 14.25 -7.23 -25.57
CA ARG A 189 13.53 -6.38 -26.55
C ARG A 189 12.64 -7.17 -27.51
N ASP A 190 12.99 -8.41 -27.81
CA ASP A 190 12.21 -9.30 -28.66
C ASP A 190 11.03 -9.96 -27.91
N GLY A 191 10.85 -9.62 -26.62
CA GLY A 191 9.83 -10.16 -25.74
C GLY A 191 10.15 -11.51 -25.10
N THR A 192 11.36 -12.03 -25.31
CA THR A 192 11.83 -13.23 -24.62
C THR A 192 11.87 -12.98 -23.11
N VAL A 193 11.19 -13.84 -22.35
CA VAL A 193 11.22 -13.85 -20.88
C VAL A 193 12.13 -14.97 -20.39
N GLN A 194 13.02 -14.66 -19.47
CA GLN A 194 13.87 -15.64 -18.80
C GLN A 194 13.65 -15.58 -17.28
N PRO A 195 13.29 -16.70 -16.63
CA PRO A 195 13.14 -16.73 -15.18
C PRO A 195 14.50 -16.54 -14.48
N VAL A 196 14.51 -15.74 -13.41
CA VAL A 196 15.65 -15.64 -12.48
C VAL A 196 15.30 -16.33 -11.16
N ALA A 197 14.11 -16.01 -10.62
CA ALA A 197 13.51 -16.73 -9.50
C ALA A 197 12.00 -16.76 -9.69
N THR A 198 11.46 -17.97 -9.67
CA THR A 198 10.05 -18.29 -9.90
C THR A 198 9.66 -19.51 -9.08
N GLY A 199 8.38 -19.84 -9.02
CA GLY A 199 7.91 -21.10 -8.45
C GLY A 199 7.27 -20.94 -7.08
N GLY A 200 6.42 -19.93 -6.94
CA GLY A 200 5.67 -19.65 -5.72
C GLY A 200 6.41 -18.72 -4.77
N GLY A 201 5.68 -17.77 -4.21
CA GLY A 201 6.20 -16.81 -3.25
C GLY A 201 6.56 -15.46 -3.88
N VAL A 202 7.30 -14.67 -3.12
CA VAL A 202 7.64 -13.28 -3.47
C VAL A 202 9.14 -13.18 -3.65
N HIS A 203 9.54 -12.92 -4.89
CA HIS A 203 10.92 -12.74 -5.29
C HIS A 203 11.23 -11.25 -5.52
N SER A 204 12.44 -10.87 -5.16
CA SER A 204 13.00 -9.55 -5.35
C SER A 204 14.50 -9.67 -5.63
N GLY A 205 15.13 -8.59 -6.03
CA GLY A 205 16.56 -8.60 -6.28
C GLY A 205 17.14 -7.23 -6.54
N ALA A 206 18.43 -7.22 -6.84
CA ALA A 206 19.17 -6.07 -7.31
C ALA A 206 20.17 -6.54 -8.37
N VAL A 207 20.49 -5.67 -9.34
CA VAL A 207 21.50 -5.99 -10.36
C VAL A 207 22.37 -4.78 -10.67
N GLY A 208 23.68 -5.02 -10.82
CA GLY A 208 24.64 -3.99 -11.17
C GLY A 208 26.08 -4.51 -11.11
N GLY A 209 26.98 -3.97 -11.94
CA GLY A 209 28.40 -4.32 -11.91
C GLY A 209 28.71 -5.81 -12.20
N GLY A 210 27.84 -6.50 -12.93
CA GLY A 210 27.94 -7.95 -13.17
C GLY A 210 27.52 -8.82 -11.99
N VAL A 211 26.95 -8.22 -10.94
CA VAL A 211 26.43 -8.92 -9.75
C VAL A 211 24.90 -8.90 -9.77
N THR A 212 24.28 -10.03 -9.46
CA THR A 212 22.82 -10.12 -9.23
C THR A 212 22.58 -10.66 -7.83
N ILE A 213 21.79 -9.93 -7.03
CA ILE A 213 21.29 -10.40 -5.74
C ILE A 213 19.85 -10.84 -5.95
N VAL A 214 19.50 -12.02 -5.44
CA VAL A 214 18.15 -12.56 -5.48
C VAL A 214 17.72 -12.88 -4.07
N SER A 215 16.59 -12.31 -3.65
CA SER A 215 15.94 -12.63 -2.39
C SER A 215 14.57 -13.24 -2.66
N SER A 216 14.34 -14.43 -2.11
CA SER A 216 13.12 -15.21 -2.31
C SER A 216 12.44 -15.42 -0.96
N THR A 217 11.16 -15.14 -0.86
CA THR A 217 10.36 -15.37 0.35
C THR A 217 9.16 -16.26 0.02
N GLY A 218 9.07 -17.40 0.68
CA GLY A 218 7.96 -18.35 0.59
C GLY A 218 7.23 -18.51 1.94
N LEU A 219 6.41 -19.55 2.04
CA LEU A 219 5.77 -19.96 3.30
C LEU A 219 6.79 -20.62 4.26
N GLU A 220 7.78 -21.34 3.72
CA GLU A 220 8.81 -22.03 4.52
C GLU A 220 9.89 -21.09 5.06
N GLY A 221 10.06 -19.91 4.47
CA GLY A 221 11.16 -19.02 4.85
C GLY A 221 11.59 -18.06 3.77
N SER A 222 12.73 -17.42 4.03
CA SER A 222 13.36 -16.48 3.11
C SER A 222 14.81 -16.86 2.87
N THR A 223 15.26 -16.78 1.62
CA THR A 223 16.65 -17.00 1.23
C THR A 223 17.16 -15.78 0.45
N THR A 224 18.47 -15.53 0.52
CA THR A 224 19.13 -14.51 -0.30
C THR A 224 20.42 -15.09 -0.87
N ALA A 225 20.63 -14.96 -2.18
CA ALA A 225 21.81 -15.46 -2.86
C ALA A 225 22.40 -14.40 -3.79
N VAL A 226 23.73 -14.41 -3.92
CA VAL A 226 24.50 -13.51 -4.79
C VAL A 226 25.09 -14.28 -5.96
N TRP A 227 24.96 -13.71 -7.16
CA TRP A 227 25.46 -14.23 -8.42
C TRP A 227 26.47 -13.27 -9.05
N PRO A 228 27.48 -13.77 -9.82
CA PRO A 228 27.68 -15.17 -10.20
C PRO A 228 28.21 -16.04 -9.05
N GLY A 229 27.85 -17.33 -9.07
CA GLY A 229 28.33 -18.33 -8.10
C GLY A 229 27.32 -18.77 -7.03
N GLY A 230 26.13 -18.16 -6.96
CA GLY A 230 25.03 -18.61 -6.11
C GLY A 230 25.36 -18.64 -4.62
N HIS A 231 26.12 -17.65 -4.14
CA HIS A 231 26.59 -17.62 -2.76
C HIS A 231 25.42 -17.21 -1.85
N GLU A 232 24.98 -18.12 -0.99
CA GLU A 232 23.91 -17.85 -0.04
C GLU A 232 24.39 -16.91 1.07
N VAL A 233 23.62 -15.86 1.34
CA VAL A 233 23.83 -14.96 2.47
C VAL A 233 23.12 -15.55 3.67
N ALA A 234 23.89 -15.92 4.70
CA ALA A 234 23.33 -16.47 5.93
C ALA A 234 22.34 -15.49 6.57
N SER A 235 21.14 -15.99 6.88
CA SER A 235 20.13 -15.28 7.64
C SER A 235 20.21 -15.68 9.11
N TYR A 236 20.29 -14.69 10.00
CA TYR A 236 20.27 -14.88 11.46
C TYR A 236 18.98 -14.31 12.07
N VAL A 237 17.92 -14.18 11.26
CA VAL A 237 16.61 -13.75 11.75
C VAL A 237 16.08 -14.77 12.76
N GLU A 238 15.45 -14.28 13.82
CA GLU A 238 14.73 -15.13 14.76
C GLU A 238 13.57 -15.83 14.05
N GLU A 239 13.40 -17.13 14.30
CA GLU A 239 12.29 -17.87 13.74
C GLU A 239 11.01 -17.54 14.52
N PRO A 240 9.92 -17.13 13.84
CA PRO A 240 8.66 -16.83 14.52
C PRO A 240 8.13 -18.05 15.29
N ALA A 241 7.54 -17.79 16.46
CA ALA A 241 6.90 -18.84 17.28
C ALA A 241 5.58 -19.39 16.70
N VAL A 242 5.10 -18.80 15.60
CA VAL A 242 3.89 -19.22 14.89
C VAL A 242 4.26 -19.70 13.49
N HIS A 243 3.60 -20.76 13.04
CA HIS A 243 3.84 -21.37 11.73
C HIS A 243 2.56 -21.27 10.89
N PRO A 244 2.43 -20.24 10.02
CA PRO A 244 1.21 -20.06 9.24
C PRO A 244 1.00 -21.16 8.21
N GLU A 245 -0.18 -21.79 8.22
CA GLU A 245 -0.60 -22.77 7.20
C GLU A 245 -1.84 -22.26 6.43
N PRO A 246 -1.71 -21.19 5.62
CA PRO A 246 -2.85 -20.63 4.89
C PRO A 246 -3.34 -21.59 3.80
N THR A 247 -4.65 -21.86 3.82
CA THR A 247 -5.33 -22.46 2.67
C THR A 247 -5.73 -21.37 1.70
N PHE A 248 -5.14 -21.35 0.51
CA PHE A 248 -5.44 -20.34 -0.51
C PHE A 248 -6.68 -20.71 -1.33
N HIS A 249 -7.52 -19.71 -1.61
CA HIS A 249 -8.73 -19.85 -2.41
C HIS A 249 -8.84 -18.76 -3.48
N VAL A 250 -9.57 -19.10 -4.54
CA VAL A 250 -10.10 -18.15 -5.52
C VAL A 250 -11.61 -18.28 -5.47
N VAL A 251 -12.32 -17.27 -4.99
CA VAL A 251 -13.75 -17.38 -4.67
C VAL A 251 -14.63 -16.30 -5.30
N GLY A 252 -15.91 -16.64 -5.47
CA GLY A 252 -16.93 -15.76 -6.01
C GLY A 252 -16.74 -15.43 -7.50
N ASP A 253 -17.72 -14.72 -8.07
CA ASP A 253 -17.76 -14.43 -9.51
C ASP A 253 -16.62 -13.51 -9.96
N ARG A 254 -16.03 -12.72 -9.04
CA ARG A 254 -14.90 -11.81 -9.31
C ARG A 254 -13.52 -12.48 -9.15
N GLY A 255 -13.49 -13.76 -8.78
CA GLY A 255 -12.26 -14.52 -8.55
C GLY A 255 -11.37 -13.91 -7.46
N LEU A 256 -11.98 -13.55 -6.33
CA LEU A 256 -11.32 -12.91 -5.19
C LEU A 256 -10.25 -13.84 -4.61
N ARG A 257 -9.06 -13.29 -4.40
CA ARG A 257 -7.94 -14.03 -3.79
C ARG A 257 -8.13 -13.99 -2.29
N SER A 258 -8.14 -15.18 -1.69
CA SER A 258 -8.35 -15.32 -0.25
C SER A 258 -7.40 -16.34 0.35
N ALA A 259 -7.13 -16.18 1.65
CA ALA A 259 -6.48 -17.18 2.48
C ALA A 259 -7.33 -17.43 3.73
N VAL A 260 -7.49 -18.70 4.11
CA VAL A 260 -8.13 -19.12 5.36
C VAL A 260 -7.09 -19.78 6.25
N LEU A 261 -6.99 -19.31 7.48
CA LEU A 261 -6.14 -19.87 8.53
C LEU A 261 -7.03 -20.38 9.66
N VAL A 262 -6.68 -21.53 10.21
CA VAL A 262 -7.37 -22.17 11.33
C VAL A 262 -6.33 -22.56 12.39
N PRO A 263 -6.73 -22.83 13.65
CA PRO A 263 -5.80 -23.36 14.64
C PRO A 263 -5.09 -24.62 14.13
N GLU A 264 -3.83 -24.78 14.51
CA GLU A 264 -3.09 -26.02 14.25
C GLU A 264 -3.83 -27.23 14.84
N GLY A 265 -3.96 -28.31 14.06
CA GLY A 265 -4.63 -29.53 14.50
C GLY A 265 -6.15 -29.42 14.71
N HIS A 266 -6.79 -28.36 14.21
CA HIS A 266 -8.23 -28.14 14.38
C HIS A 266 -9.09 -29.32 13.88
N ASP A 267 -10.12 -29.68 14.66
CA ASP A 267 -10.94 -30.89 14.47
C ASP A 267 -12.01 -30.77 13.36
N GLY A 268 -12.12 -29.58 12.76
CA GLY A 268 -13.09 -29.27 11.70
C GLY A 268 -14.45 -28.77 12.21
N SER A 269 -14.61 -28.56 13.53
CA SER A 269 -15.79 -27.91 14.08
C SER A 269 -15.91 -26.42 13.66
N PRO A 270 -17.11 -25.81 13.69
CA PRO A 270 -17.28 -24.40 13.36
C PRO A 270 -16.58 -23.45 14.35
N LEU A 271 -15.89 -22.45 13.81
CA LEU A 271 -15.15 -21.41 14.53
C LEU A 271 -15.74 -20.03 14.24
N PRO A 272 -15.72 -19.09 15.22
CA PRO A 272 -15.98 -17.69 14.92
C PRO A 272 -14.98 -17.18 13.87
N VAL A 273 -15.45 -16.34 12.96
CA VAL A 273 -14.66 -15.83 11.85
C VAL A 273 -14.06 -14.47 12.21
N LEU A 274 -12.77 -14.28 11.93
CA LEU A 274 -12.11 -12.98 12.00
C LEU A 274 -11.57 -12.62 10.62
N LEU A 275 -12.12 -11.58 10.00
CA LEU A 275 -11.54 -11.00 8.80
C LEU A 275 -10.36 -10.12 9.18
N ASP A 276 -9.23 -10.30 8.48
CA ASP A 276 -7.98 -9.55 8.68
C ASP A 276 -7.46 -8.98 7.32
N PRO A 277 -8.28 -8.24 6.54
CA PRO A 277 -7.82 -7.64 5.29
C PRO A 277 -7.02 -6.36 5.54
N TYR A 278 -6.29 -5.92 4.51
CA TYR A 278 -5.96 -4.50 4.38
C TYR A 278 -6.99 -3.80 3.47
N GLY A 279 -7.22 -4.35 2.26
CA GLY A 279 -8.30 -3.96 1.35
C GLY A 279 -8.09 -2.65 0.59
N GLY A 280 -7.10 -1.83 0.95
CA GLY A 280 -6.83 -0.57 0.29
C GLY A 280 -5.86 -0.64 -0.90
N PRO A 281 -5.80 0.42 -1.72
CA PRO A 281 -4.78 0.58 -2.76
C PRO A 281 -3.34 0.41 -2.25
N HIS A 282 -2.44 0.00 -3.15
CA HIS A 282 -1.00 -0.22 -2.93
C HIS A 282 -0.61 -1.34 -1.95
N ALA A 283 -1.52 -1.96 -1.20
CA ALA A 283 -1.20 -3.07 -0.33
C ALA A 283 -1.93 -4.36 -0.74
N GLN A 284 -1.22 -5.47 -0.58
CA GLN A 284 -1.67 -6.82 -0.92
C GLN A 284 -1.29 -7.74 0.23
N ARG A 285 -2.21 -8.60 0.68
CA ARG A 285 -1.96 -9.54 1.78
C ARG A 285 -1.93 -11.01 1.35
N VAL A 286 -2.72 -11.38 0.35
CA VAL A 286 -2.81 -12.76 -0.15
C VAL A 286 -1.65 -13.03 -1.10
N GLN A 287 -0.45 -13.18 -0.52
CA GLN A 287 0.78 -13.58 -1.21
C GLN A 287 1.37 -14.80 -0.55
N ARG A 288 2.05 -15.69 -1.30
CA ARG A 288 2.68 -16.91 -0.76
C ARG A 288 3.97 -16.61 0.03
N ALA A 289 3.90 -15.70 0.99
CA ALA A 289 5.01 -15.26 1.83
C ALA A 289 4.61 -15.32 3.31
N ARG A 290 5.35 -16.08 4.12
CA ARG A 290 5.00 -16.36 5.53
C ARG A 290 4.70 -15.11 6.36
N GLY A 291 5.47 -14.04 6.13
CA GLY A 291 5.36 -12.77 6.86
C GLY A 291 3.98 -12.11 6.74
N GLN A 292 3.23 -12.40 5.67
CA GLN A 292 1.89 -11.85 5.47
C GLN A 292 0.84 -12.43 6.44
N PHE A 293 1.12 -13.56 7.07
CA PHE A 293 0.12 -14.32 7.82
C PHE A 293 0.49 -14.59 9.27
N LEU A 294 1.63 -14.11 9.78
CA LEU A 294 2.07 -14.38 11.16
C LEU A 294 1.02 -13.94 12.19
N THR A 295 0.54 -12.70 12.11
CA THR A 295 -0.51 -12.20 13.03
C THR A 295 -1.84 -12.93 12.80
N SER A 296 -2.17 -13.27 11.56
CA SER A 296 -3.41 -13.96 11.23
C SER A 296 -3.40 -15.39 11.79
N GLN A 297 -2.28 -16.11 11.70
CA GLN A 297 -2.11 -17.42 12.32
C GLN A 297 -2.18 -17.31 13.85
N TRP A 298 -1.54 -16.30 14.45
CA TRP A 298 -1.62 -16.11 15.90
C TRP A 298 -3.08 -16.00 16.37
N PHE A 299 -3.92 -15.21 15.70
CA PHE A 299 -5.36 -15.15 16.00
C PHE A 299 -6.08 -16.47 15.73
N ALA A 300 -5.69 -17.20 14.68
CA ALA A 300 -6.26 -18.52 14.40
C ALA A 300 -6.01 -19.47 15.57
N ASP A 301 -4.79 -19.50 16.10
CA ASP A 301 -4.41 -20.29 17.28
C ASP A 301 -5.15 -19.85 18.56
N GLN A 302 -5.77 -18.66 18.57
CA GLN A 302 -6.63 -18.21 19.67
C GLN A 302 -8.09 -18.69 19.55
N GLY A 303 -8.41 -19.50 18.54
CA GLY A 303 -9.73 -20.11 18.33
C GLY A 303 -10.59 -19.44 17.26
N PHE A 304 -9.98 -18.80 16.25
CA PHE A 304 -10.69 -18.16 15.14
C PHE A 304 -10.43 -18.87 13.81
N ALA A 305 -11.41 -18.85 12.92
CA ALA A 305 -11.15 -19.00 11.48
C ALA A 305 -10.79 -17.62 10.93
N VAL A 306 -9.51 -17.41 10.60
CA VAL A 306 -9.03 -16.09 10.13
C VAL A 306 -9.07 -16.05 8.61
N VAL A 307 -9.73 -15.03 8.06
CA VAL A 307 -9.95 -14.86 6.62
C VAL A 307 -9.24 -13.59 6.15
N VAL A 308 -8.37 -13.74 5.17
CA VAL A 308 -7.67 -12.63 4.50
C VAL A 308 -8.14 -12.58 3.05
N VAL A 309 -8.53 -11.41 2.56
CA VAL A 309 -9.06 -11.22 1.19
C VAL A 309 -8.45 -9.99 0.55
N ASP A 310 -7.95 -10.15 -0.68
CA ASP A 310 -7.57 -9.05 -1.56
C ASP A 310 -8.68 -8.81 -2.61
N GLY A 311 -9.35 -7.66 -2.48
CA GLY A 311 -10.46 -7.23 -3.32
C GLY A 311 -10.06 -6.21 -4.39
N ARG A 312 -11.06 -5.63 -5.05
CA ARG A 312 -10.91 -4.55 -6.05
C ARG A 312 -10.16 -3.37 -5.41
N GLY A 313 -9.27 -2.75 -6.18
CA GLY A 313 -8.34 -1.72 -5.68
C GLY A 313 -6.97 -2.24 -5.24
N THR A 314 -6.82 -3.51 -4.85
CA THR A 314 -5.50 -4.06 -4.46
C THR A 314 -4.61 -4.33 -5.69
N PRO A 315 -3.28 -4.21 -5.59
CA PRO A 315 -2.38 -4.32 -6.72
C PRO A 315 -2.22 -5.74 -7.27
N GLY A 316 -1.63 -5.87 -8.47
CA GLY A 316 -1.17 -7.14 -9.02
C GLY A 316 -2.21 -7.90 -9.85
N ARG A 317 -3.35 -7.26 -10.14
CA ARG A 317 -4.39 -7.76 -11.06
C ARG A 317 -4.66 -6.83 -12.25
N GLY A 318 -3.82 -5.82 -12.40
CA GLY A 318 -3.85 -4.90 -13.52
C GLY A 318 -4.75 -3.68 -13.32
N PRO A 319 -4.67 -2.71 -14.25
CA PRO A 319 -5.20 -1.38 -14.02
C PRO A 319 -6.72 -1.33 -13.89
N SER A 320 -7.48 -2.17 -14.60
CA SER A 320 -8.95 -2.20 -14.49
C SER A 320 -9.42 -2.66 -13.11
N TRP A 321 -8.72 -3.62 -12.50
CA TRP A 321 -9.01 -4.10 -11.15
C TRP A 321 -8.69 -3.03 -10.10
N GLU A 322 -7.51 -2.41 -10.23
CA GLU A 322 -7.03 -1.37 -9.31
C GLU A 322 -7.92 -0.10 -9.41
N ARG A 323 -8.37 0.28 -10.59
CA ARG A 323 -9.20 1.47 -10.84
C ARG A 323 -10.66 1.37 -10.46
N THR A 324 -11.13 0.18 -10.07
CA THR A 324 -12.53 0.02 -9.68
C THR A 324 -12.91 0.86 -8.45
N VAL A 325 -11.94 1.27 -7.62
CA VAL A 325 -12.19 2.13 -6.45
C VAL A 325 -12.13 3.64 -6.75
N HIS A 326 -11.94 4.04 -8.01
CA HIS A 326 -11.93 5.45 -8.39
C HIS A 326 -13.26 6.13 -8.06
N GLY A 327 -13.21 7.21 -7.29
CA GLY A 327 -14.34 7.95 -6.74
C GLY A 327 -15.06 7.27 -5.58
N ASP A 328 -14.70 6.04 -5.21
CA ASP A 328 -15.34 5.29 -4.13
C ASP A 328 -14.39 4.27 -3.48
N LEU A 329 -13.69 4.72 -2.45
CA LEU A 329 -12.84 3.86 -1.60
C LEU A 329 -13.65 3.01 -0.61
N ALA A 330 -14.99 3.12 -0.56
CA ALA A 330 -15.84 2.42 0.40
C ALA A 330 -16.54 1.18 -0.21
N GLY A 331 -17.40 1.42 -1.20
CA GLY A 331 -18.37 0.44 -1.69
C GLY A 331 -17.71 -0.83 -2.21
N PRO A 332 -16.90 -0.75 -3.29
CA PRO A 332 -16.29 -1.93 -3.90
C PRO A 332 -15.45 -2.77 -2.92
N VAL A 333 -14.71 -2.10 -2.03
CA VAL A 333 -13.84 -2.77 -1.07
C VAL A 333 -14.65 -3.56 -0.04
N LEU A 334 -15.72 -2.97 0.51
CA LEU A 334 -16.59 -3.65 1.48
C LEU A 334 -17.38 -4.81 0.84
N GLU A 335 -17.93 -4.59 -0.36
CA GLU A 335 -18.66 -5.62 -1.12
C GLU A 335 -17.82 -6.88 -1.28
N ASP A 336 -16.55 -6.72 -1.65
CA ASP A 336 -15.67 -7.86 -1.89
C ASP A 336 -15.37 -8.67 -0.61
N GLN A 337 -15.32 -8.03 0.56
CA GLN A 337 -15.17 -8.76 1.83
C GLN A 337 -16.39 -9.64 2.13
N VAL A 338 -17.60 -9.11 1.90
CA VAL A 338 -18.83 -9.87 2.13
C VAL A 338 -18.97 -11.01 1.12
N ASP A 339 -18.75 -10.73 -0.16
CA ASP A 339 -18.89 -11.72 -1.22
C ASP A 339 -17.87 -12.87 -1.05
N ALA A 340 -16.62 -12.55 -0.68
CA ALA A 340 -15.62 -13.56 -0.37
C ALA A 340 -16.01 -14.40 0.85
N LEU A 341 -16.48 -13.78 1.93
CA LEU A 341 -16.89 -14.49 3.14
C LEU A 341 -18.04 -15.48 2.85
N GLN A 342 -19.05 -15.04 2.11
CA GLN A 342 -20.19 -15.90 1.73
C GLN A 342 -19.73 -17.06 0.83
N ALA A 343 -18.87 -16.79 -0.15
CA ALA A 343 -18.38 -17.81 -1.06
C ALA A 343 -17.46 -18.83 -0.36
N LEU A 344 -16.63 -18.39 0.60
CA LEU A 344 -15.80 -19.28 1.42
C LEU A 344 -16.65 -20.17 2.32
N ALA A 345 -17.64 -19.61 3.02
CA ALA A 345 -18.51 -20.37 3.91
C ALA A 345 -19.36 -21.43 3.18
N ALA A 346 -19.60 -21.24 1.87
CA ALA A 346 -20.29 -22.25 1.04
C ALA A 346 -19.43 -23.52 0.81
N VAL A 347 -18.10 -23.42 0.88
CA VAL A 347 -17.16 -24.52 0.62
C VAL A 347 -16.38 -24.98 1.85
N ASP A 348 -16.35 -24.18 2.91
CA ASP A 348 -15.69 -24.49 4.17
C ASP A 348 -16.65 -24.31 5.34
N ARG A 349 -17.05 -25.45 5.92
CA ARG A 349 -18.03 -25.51 7.02
C ARG A 349 -17.49 -25.06 8.36
N ARG A 350 -16.19 -24.77 8.46
CA ARG A 350 -15.56 -24.26 9.67
C ARG A 350 -15.90 -22.79 9.92
N LEU A 351 -16.36 -22.04 8.92
CA LEU A 351 -16.71 -20.62 9.08
C LEU A 351 -18.10 -20.43 9.69
N ASP A 352 -18.18 -20.07 10.96
CA ASP A 352 -19.43 -19.71 11.62
C ASP A 352 -19.83 -18.26 11.31
N LEU A 353 -20.73 -18.10 10.34
CA LEU A 353 -21.26 -16.79 9.95
C LEU A 353 -22.15 -16.11 11.00
N GLY A 354 -22.52 -16.82 12.08
CA GLY A 354 -23.22 -16.21 13.21
C GLY A 354 -22.31 -15.40 14.14
N ARG A 355 -20.98 -15.53 14.01
CA ARG A 355 -19.98 -14.87 14.85
C ARG A 355 -18.80 -14.40 14.00
N VAL A 356 -18.99 -13.28 13.30
CA VAL A 356 -18.00 -12.72 12.38
C VAL A 356 -17.51 -11.38 12.91
N ALA A 357 -16.21 -11.20 13.03
CA ALA A 357 -15.59 -9.91 13.31
C ALA A 357 -14.63 -9.51 12.18
N ILE A 358 -14.22 -8.25 12.17
CA ILE A 358 -13.22 -7.72 11.25
C ILE A 358 -12.23 -6.85 12.01
N ARG A 359 -10.96 -6.93 11.65
CA ARG A 359 -9.91 -6.04 12.17
C ARG A 359 -9.06 -5.49 11.04
N GLY A 360 -8.44 -4.34 11.30
CA GLY A 360 -7.43 -3.80 10.41
C GLY A 360 -6.74 -2.57 10.98
N TRP A 361 -5.69 -2.14 10.28
CA TRP A 361 -4.91 -0.95 10.61
C TRP A 361 -4.82 -0.02 9.40
N SER A 362 -4.79 1.30 9.61
CA SER A 362 -4.77 2.30 8.53
C SER A 362 -6.00 2.17 7.62
N PHE A 363 -5.85 1.95 6.31
CA PHE A 363 -6.98 1.64 5.42
C PHE A 363 -7.78 0.41 5.90
N GLY A 364 -7.10 -0.62 6.42
CA GLY A 364 -7.78 -1.78 7.01
C GLY A 364 -8.63 -1.39 8.23
N GLY A 365 -8.21 -0.37 8.98
CA GLY A 365 -8.99 0.19 10.09
C GLY A 365 -10.22 0.94 9.59
N TYR A 366 -10.08 1.73 8.53
CA TYR A 366 -11.21 2.33 7.81
C TYR A 366 -12.22 1.26 7.37
N LEU A 367 -11.74 0.20 6.70
CA LEU A 367 -12.58 -0.90 6.24
C LEU A 367 -13.26 -1.65 7.40
N ALA A 368 -12.57 -1.86 8.52
CA ALA A 368 -13.15 -2.51 9.70
C ALA A 368 -14.27 -1.67 10.33
N ALA A 369 -14.08 -0.36 10.49
CA ALA A 369 -15.11 0.55 10.98
C ALA A 369 -16.29 0.66 10.00
N LEU A 370 -16.00 0.82 8.70
CA LEU A 370 -16.99 0.86 7.62
C LEU A 370 -17.86 -0.41 7.62
N ALA A 371 -17.26 -1.58 7.82
CA ALA A 371 -17.94 -2.87 7.80
C ALA A 371 -19.01 -3.00 8.89
N VAL A 372 -18.73 -2.57 10.13
CA VAL A 372 -19.75 -2.61 11.21
C VAL A 372 -20.77 -1.48 11.12
N LEU A 373 -20.45 -0.37 10.45
CA LEU A 373 -21.38 0.72 10.19
C LEU A 373 -22.39 0.35 9.09
N ARG A 374 -21.91 -0.24 7.99
CA ARG A 374 -22.74 -0.48 6.79
C ARG A 374 -23.27 -1.90 6.66
N ARG A 375 -22.60 -2.88 7.25
CA ARG A 375 -22.98 -4.31 7.20
C ARG A 375 -23.04 -4.94 8.59
N PRO A 376 -23.79 -4.36 9.56
CA PRO A 376 -23.97 -4.96 10.89
C PRO A 376 -24.74 -6.30 10.84
N ASP A 377 -25.37 -6.63 9.71
CA ASP A 377 -25.97 -7.93 9.41
C ASP A 377 -24.93 -9.03 9.16
N VAL A 378 -23.71 -8.65 8.75
CA VAL A 378 -22.60 -9.58 8.49
C VAL A 378 -21.54 -9.49 9.57
N PHE A 379 -21.09 -8.28 9.92
CA PHE A 379 -20.01 -8.06 10.86
C PHE A 379 -20.58 -7.74 12.24
N HIS A 380 -20.24 -8.56 13.22
CA HIS A 380 -20.77 -8.53 14.57
C HIS A 380 -19.88 -7.77 15.55
N ALA A 381 -18.60 -7.52 15.20
CA ALA A 381 -17.67 -6.68 15.95
C ALA A 381 -16.54 -6.17 15.05
N ALA A 382 -15.94 -5.03 15.39
CA ALA A 382 -14.77 -4.52 14.68
C ALA A 382 -13.68 -3.93 15.57
N VAL A 383 -12.43 -4.13 15.16
CA VAL A 383 -11.26 -3.42 15.66
C VAL A 383 -10.68 -2.55 14.55
N ALA A 384 -10.78 -1.24 14.71
CA ALA A 384 -10.25 -0.27 13.76
C ALA A 384 -9.03 0.45 14.36
N GLY A 385 -7.85 0.08 13.89
CA GLY A 385 -6.58 0.69 14.27
C GLY A 385 -6.14 1.79 13.29
N ALA A 386 -5.74 2.94 13.82
CA ALA A 386 -5.36 4.14 13.07
C ALA A 386 -6.24 4.41 11.83
N PRO A 387 -7.59 4.35 11.92
CA PRO A 387 -8.44 4.44 10.74
C PRO A 387 -8.42 5.84 10.14
N VAL A 388 -8.39 5.92 8.80
CA VAL A 388 -8.82 7.12 8.09
C VAL A 388 -10.35 7.19 8.20
N THR A 389 -10.90 8.24 8.79
CA THR A 389 -12.37 8.36 9.01
C THR A 389 -13.03 9.44 8.16
N ASP A 390 -12.22 10.35 7.60
CA ASP A 390 -12.64 11.44 6.71
C ASP A 390 -11.45 11.75 5.78
N TRP A 391 -11.60 11.43 4.50
CA TRP A 391 -10.52 11.56 3.53
C TRP A 391 -10.04 13.00 3.33
N ARG A 392 -10.81 14.02 3.72
CA ARG A 392 -10.35 15.43 3.69
C ARG A 392 -9.20 15.71 4.65
N LEU A 393 -9.00 14.85 5.64
CA LEU A 393 -7.90 14.98 6.61
C LEU A 393 -6.62 14.25 6.18
N TYR A 394 -6.66 13.52 5.07
CA TYR A 394 -5.51 12.77 4.55
C TYR A 394 -4.83 13.53 3.41
N ASP A 395 -3.59 13.15 3.06
CA ASP A 395 -2.75 13.96 2.19
C ASP A 395 -3.28 14.09 0.76
N THR A 396 -2.92 15.18 0.08
CA THR A 396 -3.29 15.51 -1.31
C THR A 396 -2.91 14.41 -2.29
N HIS A 397 -1.66 13.92 -2.26
CA HIS A 397 -1.14 13.00 -3.28
C HIS A 397 -1.83 11.63 -3.21
N TYR A 398 -2.05 11.09 -2.02
CA TYR A 398 -2.82 9.85 -1.88
C TYR A 398 -4.29 10.08 -2.22
N THR A 399 -4.92 11.09 -1.62
CA THR A 399 -6.38 11.19 -1.62
C THR A 399 -6.94 11.66 -2.95
N GLU A 400 -6.37 12.71 -3.54
CA GLU A 400 -6.86 13.28 -4.81
C GLU A 400 -6.69 12.31 -5.98
N ARG A 401 -5.71 11.39 -5.91
CA ARG A 401 -5.55 10.28 -6.88
C ARG A 401 -6.80 9.43 -7.01
N TYR A 402 -7.45 9.13 -5.88
CA TYR A 402 -8.58 8.20 -5.85
C TYR A 402 -9.93 8.90 -5.80
N LEU A 403 -10.03 10.05 -5.12
CA LEU A 403 -11.31 10.72 -4.87
C LEU A 403 -11.49 12.04 -5.64
N GLY A 404 -10.44 12.56 -6.28
CA GLY A 404 -10.45 13.87 -6.92
C GLY A 404 -10.27 15.03 -5.93
N ASP A 405 -10.45 16.26 -6.41
CA ASP A 405 -10.35 17.46 -5.57
C ASP A 405 -11.68 17.64 -4.80
N PRO A 406 -11.67 17.77 -3.46
CA PRO A 406 -12.90 17.90 -2.67
C PRO A 406 -13.74 19.15 -3.02
N ALA A 407 -13.15 20.16 -3.68
CA ALA A 407 -13.88 21.33 -4.16
C ALA A 407 -14.71 21.05 -5.42
N THR A 408 -14.30 20.07 -6.24
CA THR A 408 -14.98 19.71 -7.51
C THR A 408 -15.74 18.40 -7.45
N GLU A 409 -15.30 17.45 -6.63
CA GLU A 409 -15.93 16.13 -6.43
C GLU A 409 -16.32 15.86 -4.95
N PRO A 410 -17.05 16.77 -4.27
CA PRO A 410 -17.38 16.64 -2.86
C PRO A 410 -18.20 15.38 -2.51
N GLU A 411 -18.95 14.83 -3.46
CA GLU A 411 -19.75 13.63 -3.29
C GLU A 411 -18.91 12.36 -3.05
N ASN A 412 -17.69 12.31 -3.60
CA ASN A 412 -16.77 11.19 -3.37
C ASN A 412 -16.31 11.16 -1.92
N TYR A 413 -16.00 12.32 -1.36
CA TYR A 413 -15.62 12.49 0.05
C TYR A 413 -16.81 12.21 0.98
N ALA A 414 -18.00 12.73 0.67
CA ALA A 414 -19.19 12.52 1.50
C ALA A 414 -19.60 11.03 1.59
N ARG A 415 -19.48 10.28 0.49
CA ARG A 415 -19.78 8.84 0.45
C ARG A 415 -18.71 7.98 1.12
N THR A 416 -17.55 8.51 1.42
CA THR A 416 -16.43 7.77 2.04
C THR A 416 -16.08 8.27 3.45
N ASP A 417 -16.85 9.22 3.99
CA ASP A 417 -16.75 9.74 5.34
C ASP A 417 -17.52 8.84 6.32
N LEU A 418 -16.85 8.33 7.36
CA LEU A 418 -17.48 7.48 8.38
C LEU A 418 -18.20 8.29 9.47
N CYS A 419 -17.84 9.57 9.65
CA CYS A 419 -18.39 10.42 10.70
C CYS A 419 -19.87 10.72 10.45
N VAL A 420 -20.27 10.88 9.19
CA VAL A 420 -21.68 11.09 8.80
C VAL A 420 -22.55 9.84 8.95
N GLU A 421 -21.92 8.67 9.10
CA GLU A 421 -22.58 7.37 9.28
C GLU A 421 -22.56 6.89 10.73
N ALA A 422 -21.99 7.68 11.66
CA ALA A 422 -21.82 7.28 13.06
C ALA A 422 -23.12 6.79 13.71
N ALA A 423 -24.27 7.37 13.34
CA ALA A 423 -25.58 6.96 13.84
C ALA A 423 -26.01 5.54 13.42
N TRP A 424 -25.30 4.88 12.48
CA TRP A 424 -25.58 3.52 12.02
C TRP A 424 -24.90 2.43 12.86
N LEU A 425 -24.03 2.81 13.82
CA LEU A 425 -23.33 1.82 14.63
C LEU A 425 -24.31 1.04 15.54
N GLU A 426 -24.43 -0.26 15.28
CA GLU A 426 -25.23 -1.20 16.08
C GLU A 426 -24.38 -2.30 16.75
N ARG A 427 -23.09 -2.39 16.38
CA ARG A 427 -22.18 -3.46 16.78
C ARG A 427 -21.00 -2.91 17.57
N PRO A 428 -20.39 -3.71 18.47
CA PRO A 428 -19.19 -3.32 19.19
C PRO A 428 -18.06 -2.86 18.25
N LEU A 429 -17.49 -1.69 18.56
CA LEU A 429 -16.36 -1.11 17.86
C LEU A 429 -15.28 -0.69 18.84
N LEU A 430 -14.05 -1.15 18.60
CA LEU A 430 -12.84 -0.69 19.27
C LEU A 430 -12.02 0.17 18.31
N LEU A 431 -11.82 1.44 18.67
CA LEU A 431 -10.92 2.37 17.99
C LEU A 431 -9.57 2.35 18.71
N VAL A 432 -8.47 2.20 17.98
CA VAL A 432 -7.10 2.28 18.51
C VAL A 432 -6.33 3.32 17.72
N HIS A 433 -5.63 4.26 18.37
CA HIS A 433 -4.87 5.29 17.61
C HIS A 433 -3.64 5.79 18.36
N GLY A 434 -2.53 5.95 17.64
CA GLY A 434 -1.35 6.67 18.11
C GLY A 434 -1.60 8.16 18.21
N LEU A 435 -1.45 8.76 19.38
CA LEU A 435 -1.67 10.21 19.56
C LEU A 435 -0.54 11.07 18.98
N ALA A 436 0.58 10.46 18.57
CA ALA A 436 1.67 11.11 17.87
C ALA A 436 1.74 10.76 16.37
N ASP A 437 0.69 10.13 15.82
CA ASP A 437 0.60 9.76 14.40
C ASP A 437 0.65 11.00 13.50
N ASP A 438 1.65 11.03 12.62
CA ASP A 438 1.88 12.08 11.63
C ASP A 438 1.58 11.65 10.19
N ASN A 439 1.03 10.44 10.01
CA ASN A 439 0.50 9.95 8.75
C ASN A 439 -1.03 10.03 8.74
N VAL A 440 -1.69 9.23 9.59
CA VAL A 440 -3.13 9.31 9.84
C VAL A 440 -3.33 10.02 11.18
N LEU A 441 -3.49 11.33 11.19
CA LEU A 441 -3.55 12.07 12.46
C LEU A 441 -4.66 11.54 13.37
N ALA A 442 -4.42 11.57 14.69
CA ALA A 442 -5.40 11.16 15.70
C ALA A 442 -6.75 11.91 15.61
N ALA A 443 -6.77 13.06 14.93
CA ALA A 443 -8.00 13.78 14.58
C ALA A 443 -9.06 12.87 13.94
N HIS A 444 -8.66 11.90 13.11
CA HIS A 444 -9.59 10.94 12.51
C HIS A 444 -10.39 10.15 13.55
N THR A 445 -9.71 9.44 14.45
CA THR A 445 -10.35 8.67 15.52
C THR A 445 -11.14 9.56 16.46
N LEU A 446 -10.61 10.73 16.81
CA LEU A 446 -11.29 11.65 17.74
C LEU A 446 -12.56 12.27 17.14
N GLN A 447 -12.58 12.58 15.84
CA GLN A 447 -13.79 13.07 15.16
C GLN A 447 -14.86 11.98 15.05
N LEU A 448 -14.49 10.75 14.69
CA LEU A 448 -15.44 9.63 14.65
C LEU A 448 -15.97 9.30 16.05
N SER A 449 -15.10 9.25 17.07
CA SER A 449 -15.48 9.02 18.47
C SER A 449 -16.47 10.08 18.96
N ARG A 450 -16.23 11.36 18.62
CA ARG A 450 -17.16 12.45 18.91
C ARG A 450 -18.51 12.22 18.21
N ALA A 451 -18.53 11.93 16.91
CA ALA A 451 -19.75 11.72 16.16
C ALA A 451 -20.58 10.53 16.69
N LEU A 452 -19.90 9.43 17.06
CA LEU A 452 -20.52 8.27 17.69
C LEU A 452 -21.15 8.62 19.04
N LEU A 453 -20.44 9.37 19.89
CA LEU A 453 -20.96 9.84 21.17
C LEU A 453 -22.18 10.76 21.00
N GLU A 454 -22.09 11.74 20.09
CA GLU A 454 -23.20 12.66 19.78
C GLU A 454 -24.44 11.92 19.25
N ALA A 455 -24.24 10.81 18.52
CA ALA A 455 -25.31 9.93 18.05
C ALA A 455 -25.81 8.92 19.10
N GLY A 456 -25.25 8.93 20.32
CA GLY A 456 -25.63 7.99 21.39
C GLY A 456 -25.18 6.55 21.14
N ARG A 457 -24.13 6.34 20.32
CA ARG A 457 -23.62 5.02 19.95
C ARG A 457 -22.40 4.63 20.81
N PRO A 458 -22.49 3.55 21.62
CA PRO A 458 -21.40 3.13 22.48
C PRO A 458 -20.22 2.56 21.65
N HIS A 459 -19.01 2.91 22.04
CA HIS A 459 -17.76 2.45 21.42
C HIS A 459 -16.61 2.51 22.44
N ARG A 460 -15.51 1.80 22.17
CA ARG A 460 -14.28 1.86 22.98
C ARG A 460 -13.19 2.60 22.22
N VAL A 461 -12.37 3.36 22.93
CA VAL A 461 -11.19 4.04 22.38
C VAL A 461 -9.97 3.69 23.22
N LEU A 462 -8.92 3.18 22.57
CA LEU A 462 -7.59 2.98 23.15
C LEU A 462 -6.61 3.99 22.53
N PRO A 463 -6.38 5.14 23.19
CA PRO A 463 -5.36 6.08 22.77
C PRO A 463 -3.96 5.58 23.17
N LEU A 464 -3.02 5.59 22.24
CA LEU A 464 -1.62 5.20 22.47
C LEU A 464 -0.74 6.45 22.54
N SER A 465 -0.25 6.77 23.73
CA SER A 465 0.59 7.95 23.95
C SER A 465 2.01 7.73 23.42
N GLY A 466 2.56 8.71 22.68
CA GLY A 466 3.92 8.65 22.13
C GLY A 466 4.09 7.69 20.93
N VAL A 467 3.01 7.06 20.47
CA VAL A 467 3.01 6.16 19.31
C VAL A 467 2.63 6.96 18.05
N THR A 468 3.42 6.78 16.99
CA THR A 468 3.18 7.34 15.64
C THR A 468 2.17 6.48 14.87
N HIS A 469 2.31 6.34 13.54
CA HIS A 469 1.43 5.47 12.74
C HIS A 469 1.60 3.98 13.02
N MET A 470 2.84 3.55 13.28
CA MET A 470 3.16 2.15 13.62
C MET A 470 3.51 2.01 15.10
N THR A 471 3.30 0.80 15.64
CA THR A 471 3.69 0.38 16.99
C THR A 471 4.93 -0.52 16.96
N PRO A 472 6.14 0.01 16.72
CA PRO A 472 7.34 -0.82 16.58
C PRO A 472 7.85 -1.37 17.92
N GLN A 473 7.41 -0.83 19.05
CA GLN A 473 7.84 -1.29 20.36
C GLN A 473 7.22 -2.66 20.66
N VAL A 474 8.06 -3.68 20.86
CA VAL A 474 7.65 -5.10 21.04
C VAL A 474 6.55 -5.24 22.10
N ASP A 475 6.78 -4.68 23.29
CA ASP A 475 5.81 -4.76 24.41
C ASP A 475 4.46 -4.12 24.07
N VAL A 476 4.47 -3.02 23.30
CA VAL A 476 3.25 -2.33 22.89
C VAL A 476 2.51 -3.15 21.83
N ALA A 477 3.24 -3.70 20.85
CA ALA A 477 2.67 -4.53 19.79
C ALA A 477 2.04 -5.81 20.35
N GLU A 478 2.73 -6.51 21.25
CA GLU A 478 2.25 -7.74 21.89
C GLU A 478 1.00 -7.48 22.73
N ASN A 479 1.04 -6.49 23.63
CA ASN A 479 -0.10 -6.19 24.49
C ASN A 479 -1.29 -5.64 23.69
N LEU A 480 -1.04 -4.93 22.59
CA LEU A 480 -2.10 -4.49 21.70
C LEU A 480 -2.84 -5.68 21.07
N LEU A 481 -2.15 -6.74 20.66
CA LEU A 481 -2.80 -7.97 20.16
C LEU A 481 -3.66 -8.64 21.24
N ARG A 482 -3.18 -8.69 22.49
CA ARG A 482 -3.95 -9.23 23.63
C ARG A 482 -5.22 -8.43 23.90
N VAL A 483 -5.15 -7.10 23.91
CA VAL A 483 -6.33 -6.23 24.10
C VAL A 483 -7.35 -6.41 22.97
N GLN A 484 -6.90 -6.54 21.73
CA GLN A 484 -7.80 -6.83 20.61
C GLN A 484 -8.49 -8.19 20.76
N LEU A 485 -7.74 -9.22 21.14
CA LEU A 485 -8.28 -10.56 21.39
C LEU A 485 -9.37 -10.56 22.47
N GLU A 486 -9.10 -9.92 23.60
CA GLU A 486 -10.05 -9.81 24.72
C GLU A 486 -11.34 -9.10 24.28
N PHE A 487 -11.21 -7.97 23.59
CA PHE A 487 -12.34 -7.25 23.03
C PHE A 487 -13.18 -8.12 22.07
N LEU A 488 -12.52 -8.86 21.16
CA LEU A 488 -13.20 -9.72 20.20
C LEU A 488 -13.94 -10.87 20.88
N ARG A 489 -13.32 -11.49 21.90
CA ARG A 489 -13.96 -12.56 22.68
C ARG A 489 -15.21 -12.05 23.40
N GLU A 490 -15.11 -10.91 24.08
CA GLU A 490 -16.25 -10.30 24.76
C GLU A 490 -17.36 -9.94 23.77
N ALA A 491 -17.01 -9.27 22.66
CA ALA A 491 -17.97 -8.78 21.67
C ALA A 491 -18.72 -9.91 20.95
N LEU A 492 -18.08 -11.07 20.76
CA LEU A 492 -18.68 -12.24 20.13
C LEU A 492 -19.25 -13.27 21.13
N GLY A 493 -19.18 -13.00 22.43
CA GLY A 493 -19.67 -13.90 23.48
C GLY A 493 -18.90 -15.23 23.55
N LEU A 494 -17.60 -15.21 23.29
CA LEU A 494 -16.74 -16.39 23.36
C LEU A 494 -16.31 -16.63 24.82
N PRO A 495 -16.17 -17.91 25.24
CA PRO A 495 -15.68 -18.22 26.58
C PRO A 495 -14.25 -17.71 26.78
N GLU A 496 -13.92 -17.32 28.02
CA GLU A 496 -12.54 -17.11 28.43
C GLU A 496 -11.81 -18.47 28.37
N ASN A 497 -10.82 -18.61 27.49
CA ASN A 497 -9.91 -19.74 27.55
C ASN A 497 -8.91 -19.50 28.69
N ASP A 498 -8.84 -20.44 29.61
CA ASP A 498 -7.80 -20.51 30.65
C ASP A 498 -6.44 -20.63 29.94
N PRO A 499 -5.48 -19.71 30.15
CA PRO A 499 -4.18 -19.80 29.52
C PRO A 499 -3.42 -20.99 30.13
N SER A 500 -3.44 -22.14 29.45
CA SER A 500 -2.60 -23.30 29.75
C SER A 500 -1.20 -23.14 29.22
#